data_AF-A0AAE3MYZ6-F1
#
_entry.id   AF-A0AAE3MYZ6-F1
#
_cell.length_a   1.000
_cell.length_b   1.000
_cell.length_c   1.000
_cell.angle_alpha   90.00
_cell.angle_beta   90.00
_cell.angle_gamma   90.00
#
_symmetry.space_group_name_H-M   'P 1'
#
loop_
_entity.id
_entity.type
_entity.pdbx_description
1 polymer ?
#
loop_
_entity_poly.entity_id
_entity_poly.type
_entity_poly.pdbx_seq_one_letter_code
_entity_poly.pdbx_strand_id
1 'polypeptide(L)'
;MDRQDIENAAEAVREIFPETPLQLNAHLSRRYGANIWLKREDLTPVRSYKLRGAFNFMRKAIASGSGQTFICASAGNHAQGFAFACRHFQVPGIVFMPVTTPQQKIDKTRMFGAEFITIRLFGDIFDQCYSAAREHVEVIGGIMVPPFDDADIIEGQATVAAEIVAELPDGVTPDLIVLPVGGGGLAAGITGYFEGDLPLDTFVFAEPAGAPSLKSSLESGSIVTLPKVDNFVDGAAVARIGDLNFAALKHFPAEQVVLIAENAICVTMIEMLNVEGVVLEPAGALSIATLEQLDPELIKDRNIVCVVSGGNFDFERLPDVKERAMRHAGLKKYFILRLAQRPGALRDFLNLLGPDDDIARFEYLKKSARNFGSILIGIETRDPANFAGLTQRFEEAGIGFEDITENDILANLII
;
A
#
# COMPACT_ATOMS: atom_id res chain seq x y z
N MET A 1 25.29 5.78 6.04
CA MET A 1 24.89 5.80 7.47
C MET A 1 25.94 5.04 8.28
N ASP A 2 26.07 5.27 9.59
CA ASP A 2 26.94 4.42 10.42
C ASP A 2 26.23 3.10 10.75
N ARG A 3 26.85 1.97 10.42
CA ARG A 3 26.30 0.63 10.68
C ARG A 3 26.17 0.36 12.17
N GLN A 4 27.10 0.89 12.97
CA GLN A 4 27.06 0.73 14.42
C GLN A 4 25.82 1.41 15.02
N ASP A 5 25.45 2.58 14.51
CA ASP A 5 24.23 3.29 14.96
C ASP A 5 22.96 2.50 14.61
N ILE A 6 22.92 1.87 13.44
CA ILE A 6 21.80 1.02 13.03
C ILE A 6 21.72 -0.25 13.89
N GLU A 7 22.85 -0.88 14.20
CA GLU A 7 22.90 -2.03 15.12
C GLU A 7 22.44 -1.65 16.52
N ASN A 8 22.89 -0.50 17.03
CA ASN A 8 22.42 0.04 18.32
C ASN A 8 20.90 0.33 18.30
N ALA A 9 20.37 0.84 17.19
CA ALA A 9 18.94 1.06 17.02
C ALA A 9 18.17 -0.28 16.94
N ALA A 10 18.73 -1.30 16.30
CA ALA A 10 18.15 -2.64 16.20
C ALA A 10 18.15 -3.38 17.56
N GLU A 11 19.16 -3.17 18.40
CA GLU A 11 19.17 -3.65 19.78
C GLU A 11 18.14 -2.90 20.63
N ALA A 12 18.10 -1.56 20.54
CA ALA A 12 17.15 -0.75 21.32
C ALA A 12 15.69 -1.08 21.01
N VAL A 13 15.34 -1.36 19.73
CA VAL A 13 13.96 -1.69 19.37
C VAL A 13 13.50 -3.04 19.97
N ARG A 14 14.41 -3.90 20.44
CA ARG A 14 14.06 -5.14 21.17
C ARG A 14 13.26 -4.88 22.44
N GLU A 15 13.39 -3.69 23.03
CA GLU A 15 12.61 -3.28 24.20
C GLU A 15 11.09 -3.27 23.94
N ILE A 16 10.69 -3.12 22.68
CA ILE A 16 9.28 -2.98 22.30
C ILE A 16 8.73 -4.15 21.48
N PHE A 17 9.55 -4.88 20.71
CA PHE A 17 9.16 -6.15 20.05
C PHE A 17 10.38 -6.97 19.56
N PRO A 18 10.24 -8.31 19.40
CA PRO A 18 11.29 -9.16 18.82
C PRO A 18 11.38 -9.01 17.29
N GLU A 19 12.29 -9.74 16.64
CA GLU A 19 12.60 -9.60 15.21
C GLU A 19 11.36 -9.97 14.42
N THR A 20 11.03 -9.16 13.41
CA THR A 20 9.96 -9.58 12.50
C THR A 20 10.50 -10.71 11.64
N PRO A 21 9.73 -11.76 11.34
CA PRO A 21 10.32 -12.90 10.68
C PRO A 21 10.65 -12.60 9.20
N LEU A 22 11.80 -13.07 8.74
CA LEU A 22 12.12 -13.24 7.32
C LEU A 22 11.69 -14.65 6.86
N GLN A 23 10.57 -14.74 6.15
CA GLN A 23 9.93 -16.03 5.85
C GLN A 23 10.08 -16.41 4.38
N LEU A 24 10.65 -17.58 4.09
CA LEU A 24 10.58 -18.17 2.75
C LEU A 24 9.13 -18.54 2.44
N ASN A 25 8.54 -17.90 1.43
CA ASN A 25 7.17 -18.14 1.02
C ASN A 25 7.11 -19.23 -0.06
N ALA A 26 6.64 -20.42 0.31
CA ALA A 26 6.63 -21.57 -0.59
C ALA A 26 5.68 -21.40 -1.79
N HIS A 27 4.57 -20.69 -1.64
CA HIS A 27 3.61 -20.43 -2.72
C HIS A 27 4.20 -19.53 -3.79
N LEU A 28 4.69 -18.34 -3.39
CA LEU A 28 5.33 -17.38 -4.29
C LEU A 28 6.61 -17.97 -4.90
N SER A 29 7.41 -18.69 -4.11
CA SER A 29 8.63 -19.35 -4.61
C SER A 29 8.33 -20.33 -5.74
N ARG A 30 7.28 -21.14 -5.61
CA ARG A 30 6.84 -22.04 -6.70
C ARG A 30 6.30 -21.28 -7.91
N ARG A 31 5.51 -20.22 -7.68
CA ARG A 31 4.91 -19.42 -8.76
C ARG A 31 5.96 -18.76 -9.64
N TYR A 32 7.01 -18.21 -9.04
CA TYR A 32 8.03 -17.45 -9.74
C TYR A 32 9.31 -18.24 -10.04
N GLY A 33 9.43 -19.48 -9.56
CA GLY A 33 10.62 -20.30 -9.75
C GLY A 33 11.86 -19.68 -9.10
N ALA A 34 11.72 -19.12 -7.90
CA ALA A 34 12.74 -18.38 -7.16
C ALA A 34 12.59 -18.61 -5.65
N ASN A 35 13.54 -18.17 -4.83
CA ASN A 35 13.39 -18.15 -3.38
C ASN A 35 12.82 -16.78 -2.96
N ILE A 36 11.50 -16.71 -2.76
CA ILE A 36 10.82 -15.47 -2.35
C ILE A 36 10.74 -15.41 -0.82
N TRP A 37 11.49 -14.49 -0.23
CA TRP A 37 11.52 -14.20 1.20
C TRP A 37 10.63 -12.98 1.50
N LEU A 38 9.77 -13.09 2.51
CA LEU A 38 8.93 -12.00 2.98
C LEU A 38 9.47 -11.47 4.29
N LYS A 39 9.88 -10.21 4.33
CA LYS A 39 10.21 -9.52 5.59
C LYS A 39 8.93 -8.93 6.20
N ARG A 40 8.42 -9.57 7.25
CA ARG A 40 7.04 -9.41 7.76
C ARG A 40 6.85 -8.25 8.74
N GLU A 41 7.07 -7.01 8.27
CA GLU A 41 6.85 -5.80 9.08
C GLU A 41 5.37 -5.54 9.43
N ASP A 42 4.43 -6.26 8.79
CA ASP A 42 3.03 -6.34 9.19
C ASP A 42 2.79 -7.03 10.55
N LEU A 43 3.81 -7.72 11.09
CA LEU A 43 3.74 -8.42 12.38
C LEU A 43 4.28 -7.62 13.57
N THR A 44 4.69 -6.36 13.38
CA THR A 44 5.05 -5.48 14.51
C THR A 44 3.82 -5.20 15.40
N PRO A 45 3.98 -4.71 16.65
CA PRO A 45 2.85 -4.40 17.54
C PRO A 45 1.81 -3.43 16.94
N VAL A 46 2.25 -2.54 16.05
CA VAL A 46 1.38 -1.59 15.33
C VAL A 46 1.15 -2.00 13.88
N ARG A 47 1.52 -3.23 13.51
CA ARG A 47 1.35 -3.86 12.19
C ARG A 47 1.90 -3.06 11.01
N SER A 48 3.02 -2.37 11.22
CA SER A 48 3.80 -1.73 10.15
C SER A 48 5.21 -1.37 10.62
N TYR A 49 6.11 -1.14 9.67
CA TYR A 49 7.50 -0.76 9.96
C TYR A 49 7.65 0.61 10.65
N LYS A 50 6.63 1.49 10.58
CA LYS A 50 6.70 2.89 11.04
C LYS A 50 7.09 3.03 12.52
N LEU A 51 6.84 2.01 13.33
CA LEU A 51 7.24 1.98 14.73
C LEU A 51 8.75 2.12 14.93
N ARG A 52 9.57 1.54 14.04
CA ARG A 52 11.03 1.53 14.18
C ARG A 52 11.61 2.94 14.12
N GLY A 53 11.33 3.69 13.07
CA GLY A 53 11.75 5.08 12.96
C GLY A 53 11.20 5.95 14.08
N ALA A 54 9.88 5.89 14.36
CA ALA A 54 9.27 6.71 15.41
C ALA A 54 9.90 6.46 16.78
N PHE A 55 10.12 5.20 17.14
CA PHE A 55 10.81 4.81 18.36
C PHE A 55 12.25 5.35 18.40
N ASN A 56 13.03 5.15 17.33
CA ASN A 56 14.43 5.58 17.31
C ASN A 56 14.58 7.10 17.44
N PHE A 57 13.80 7.86 16.67
CA PHE A 57 13.74 9.32 16.75
C PHE A 57 13.41 9.78 18.17
N MET A 58 12.32 9.25 18.75
CA MET A 58 11.88 9.67 20.08
C MET A 58 12.89 9.28 21.17
N ARG A 59 13.48 8.08 21.10
CA ARG A 59 14.52 7.63 22.02
C ARG A 59 15.71 8.59 22.04
N LYS A 60 16.21 8.98 20.86
CA LYS A 60 17.34 9.92 20.75
C LYS A 60 16.99 11.32 21.21
N ALA A 61 15.82 11.84 20.83
CA ALA A 61 15.32 13.14 21.28
C ALA A 61 15.15 13.22 22.81
N ILE A 62 14.66 12.14 23.43
CA ILE A 62 14.55 12.06 24.90
C ILE A 62 15.94 12.03 25.53
N ALA A 63 16.86 11.23 24.99
CA ALA A 63 18.23 11.12 25.51
C ALA A 63 19.02 12.45 25.40
N SER A 64 18.74 13.28 24.39
CA SER A 64 19.32 14.62 24.26
C SER A 64 18.72 15.65 25.23
N GLY A 65 17.79 15.24 26.10
CA GLY A 65 17.10 16.13 27.04
C GLY A 65 16.09 17.06 26.36
N SER A 66 15.71 16.76 25.12
CA SER A 66 14.70 17.50 24.38
C SER A 66 13.33 16.94 24.76
N GLY A 67 12.58 17.61 25.63
CA GLY A 67 11.30 17.06 26.04
C GLY A 67 10.39 18.05 26.73
N GLN A 68 9.26 18.34 26.09
CA GLN A 68 8.00 18.55 26.84
C GLN A 68 6.80 17.91 26.16
N THR A 69 6.72 17.86 24.82
CA THR A 69 5.61 17.20 24.10
C THR A 69 6.02 16.86 22.67
N PHE A 70 5.68 15.65 22.21
CA PHE A 70 5.88 15.24 20.83
C PHE A 70 4.61 15.47 20.00
N ILE A 71 4.76 15.78 18.72
CA ILE A 71 3.65 16.05 17.81
C ILE A 71 3.85 15.27 16.52
N CYS A 72 2.79 14.68 15.98
CA CYS A 72 2.78 14.23 14.58
C CYS A 72 1.49 14.62 13.87
N ALA A 73 1.52 14.64 12.54
CA ALA A 73 0.33 14.76 11.70
C ALA A 73 0.24 13.50 10.83
N SER A 74 -0.74 12.65 11.13
CA SER A 74 -1.05 11.41 10.40
C SER A 74 -2.33 10.81 10.97
N ALA A 75 -3.08 10.10 10.13
CA ALA A 75 -4.22 9.27 10.53
C ALA A 75 -3.96 7.77 10.28
N GLY A 76 -2.72 7.38 9.97
CA GLY A 76 -2.36 6.04 9.50
C GLY A 76 -1.24 5.39 10.33
N ASN A 77 -0.39 4.61 9.66
CA ASN A 77 0.66 3.82 10.28
C ASN A 77 1.65 4.65 11.12
N HIS A 78 2.00 5.86 10.65
CA HIS A 78 2.87 6.75 11.42
C HIS A 78 2.24 7.19 12.75
N ALA A 79 0.95 7.55 12.74
CA ALA A 79 0.23 7.92 13.95
C ALA A 79 0.20 6.79 14.98
N GLN A 80 0.02 5.55 14.52
CA GLN A 80 -0.01 4.37 15.39
C GLN A 80 1.37 4.08 15.99
N GLY A 81 2.44 4.13 15.18
CA GLY A 81 3.82 3.97 15.65
C GLY A 81 4.23 5.06 16.64
N PHE A 82 3.91 6.32 16.32
CA PHE A 82 4.09 7.46 17.21
C PHE A 82 3.33 7.29 18.54
N ALA A 83 2.05 6.94 18.48
CA ALA A 83 1.21 6.78 19.66
C ALA A 83 1.74 5.68 20.57
N PHE A 84 2.14 4.54 20.00
CA PHE A 84 2.77 3.46 20.74
C PHE A 84 4.07 3.94 21.43
N ALA A 85 4.93 4.67 20.71
CA ALA A 85 6.18 5.19 21.26
C ALA A 85 5.95 6.20 22.39
N CYS A 86 4.97 7.11 22.27
CA CYS A 86 4.57 8.02 23.35
C CYS A 86 4.20 7.26 24.62
N ARG A 87 3.40 6.19 24.49
CA ARG A 87 3.01 5.34 25.62
C ARG A 87 4.19 4.61 26.24
N HIS A 88 5.06 4.04 25.41
CA HIS A 88 6.24 3.31 25.88
C HIS A 88 7.18 4.20 26.70
N PHE A 89 7.50 5.39 26.18
CA PHE A 89 8.36 6.35 26.88
C PHE A 89 7.65 7.17 27.96
N GLN A 90 6.33 7.00 28.10
CA GLN A 90 5.49 7.77 29.02
C GLN A 90 5.58 9.29 28.82
N VAL A 91 5.68 9.74 27.56
CA VAL A 91 5.78 11.15 27.18
C VAL A 91 4.49 11.62 26.51
N PRO A 92 4.06 12.87 26.72
CA PRO A 92 2.85 13.38 26.10
C PRO A 92 3.05 13.56 24.59
N GLY A 93 2.07 13.06 23.82
CA GLY A 93 1.99 13.16 22.37
C GLY A 93 0.72 13.88 21.90
N ILE A 94 0.82 14.64 20.81
CA ILE A 94 -0.35 15.23 20.13
C ILE A 94 -0.39 14.72 18.69
N VAL A 95 -1.52 14.13 18.30
CA VAL A 95 -1.72 13.60 16.95
C VAL A 95 -2.74 14.46 16.22
N PHE A 96 -2.30 15.13 15.16
CA PHE A 96 -3.17 15.89 14.26
C PHE A 96 -3.71 14.98 13.16
N MET A 97 -5.03 14.98 12.98
CA MET A 97 -5.74 14.22 11.95
C MET A 97 -6.77 15.11 11.25
N PRO A 98 -7.11 14.84 9.97
CA PRO A 98 -8.24 15.51 9.32
C PRO A 98 -9.55 15.27 10.05
N VAL A 99 -10.49 16.21 10.01
CA VAL A 99 -11.85 16.04 10.56
C VAL A 99 -12.64 14.95 9.83
N THR A 100 -12.25 14.66 8.60
CA THR A 100 -12.79 13.60 7.73
C THR A 100 -12.25 12.21 8.06
N THR A 101 -11.35 12.09 9.04
CA THR A 101 -10.74 10.80 9.42
C THR A 101 -11.80 9.83 9.96
N PRO A 102 -11.91 8.61 9.42
CA PRO A 102 -12.83 7.61 9.93
C PRO A 102 -12.60 7.29 11.42
N GLN A 103 -13.69 7.11 12.17
CA GLN A 103 -13.64 6.88 13.62
C GLN A 103 -12.78 5.67 14.00
N GLN A 104 -12.81 4.60 13.19
CA GLN A 104 -11.99 3.40 13.39
C GLN A 104 -10.48 3.71 13.40
N LYS A 105 -9.99 4.61 12.53
CA LYS A 105 -8.57 5.04 12.49
C LYS A 105 -8.21 5.87 13.73
N ILE A 106 -9.13 6.72 14.19
CA ILE A 106 -8.99 7.51 15.43
C ILE A 106 -8.89 6.58 16.64
N ASP A 107 -9.83 5.65 16.77
CA ASP A 107 -9.90 4.74 17.91
C ASP A 107 -8.71 3.79 17.96
N LYS A 108 -8.25 3.30 16.80
CA LYS A 108 -7.04 2.49 16.70
C LYS A 108 -5.80 3.23 17.15
N THR A 109 -5.63 4.49 16.76
CA THR A 109 -4.52 5.33 17.23
C THR A 109 -4.62 5.58 18.74
N ARG A 110 -5.83 5.87 19.25
CA ARG A 110 -6.10 6.04 20.68
C ARG A 110 -5.77 4.79 21.48
N MET A 111 -6.07 3.60 20.95
CA MET A 111 -5.75 2.33 21.59
C MET A 111 -4.24 2.15 21.81
N PHE A 112 -3.41 2.54 20.84
CA PHE A 112 -1.95 2.42 20.98
C PHE A 112 -1.36 3.42 21.96
N GLY A 113 -1.82 4.68 21.93
CA GLY A 113 -1.28 5.74 22.77
C GLY A 113 -1.90 5.85 24.17
N ALA A 114 -3.10 5.30 24.37
CA ALA A 114 -3.86 5.41 25.62
C ALA A 114 -3.94 6.86 26.13
N GLU A 115 -3.66 7.07 27.42
CA GLU A 115 -3.66 8.39 28.07
C GLU A 115 -2.47 9.30 27.69
N PHE A 116 -1.45 8.76 27.01
CA PHE A 116 -0.25 9.51 26.63
C PHE A 116 -0.44 10.34 25.36
N ILE A 117 -1.55 10.20 24.65
CA ILE A 117 -1.82 10.98 23.44
C ILE A 117 -3.10 11.81 23.53
N THR A 118 -3.06 12.97 22.91
CA THR A 118 -4.24 13.78 22.58
C THR A 118 -4.42 13.84 21.08
N ILE A 119 -5.57 13.37 20.57
CA ILE A 119 -5.91 13.48 19.14
C ILE A 119 -6.62 14.82 18.90
N ARG A 120 -6.15 15.59 17.92
CA ARG A 120 -6.76 16.84 17.47
C ARG A 120 -7.22 16.71 16.03
N LEU A 121 -8.53 16.82 15.82
CA LEU A 121 -9.11 16.85 14.49
C LEU A 121 -9.08 18.28 13.96
N PHE A 122 -8.43 18.50 12.82
CA PHE A 122 -8.28 19.83 12.24
C PHE A 122 -8.19 19.76 10.72
N GLY A 123 -8.91 20.63 10.00
CA GLY A 123 -8.87 20.70 8.55
C GLY A 123 -9.48 19.49 7.84
N ASP A 124 -9.72 19.63 6.54
CA ASP A 124 -10.38 18.60 5.73
C ASP A 124 -9.38 17.68 5.02
N ILE A 125 -8.13 18.14 4.88
CA ILE A 125 -7.05 17.47 4.13
C ILE A 125 -5.74 17.45 4.91
N PHE A 126 -4.85 16.52 4.56
CA PHE A 126 -3.57 16.29 5.24
C PHE A 126 -2.70 17.56 5.36
N ASP A 127 -2.57 18.36 4.29
CA ASP A 127 -1.71 19.55 4.28
C ASP A 127 -2.13 20.61 5.32
N GLN A 128 -3.44 20.74 5.54
CA GLN A 128 -3.98 21.63 6.57
C GLN A 128 -3.64 21.09 7.97
N CYS A 129 -3.76 19.77 8.19
CA CYS A 129 -3.38 19.13 9.45
C CYS A 129 -1.89 19.29 9.73
N TYR A 130 -1.05 19.06 8.72
CA TYR A 130 0.40 19.14 8.84
C TYR A 130 0.85 20.58 9.16
N SER A 131 0.29 21.57 8.46
CA SER A 131 0.54 22.99 8.76
C SER A 131 0.13 23.35 10.19
N ALA A 132 -1.06 22.93 10.63
CA ALA A 132 -1.52 23.18 12.00
C ALA A 132 -0.65 22.49 13.07
N ALA A 133 -0.16 21.28 12.79
CA ALA A 133 0.76 20.57 13.68
C ALA A 133 2.09 21.33 13.80
N ARG A 134 2.62 21.84 12.68
CA ARG A 134 3.84 22.65 12.60
C ARG A 134 3.70 23.96 13.38
N GLU A 135 2.60 24.69 13.22
CA GLU A 135 2.30 25.88 14.00
C GLU A 135 2.18 25.56 15.49
N HIS A 136 1.54 24.43 15.85
CA HIS A 136 1.37 24.05 17.25
C HIS A 136 2.69 23.72 17.94
N VAL A 137 3.63 23.10 17.21
CA VAL A 137 5.01 22.86 17.68
C VAL A 137 5.68 24.16 18.10
N GLU A 138 5.54 25.23 17.31
CA GLU A 138 6.11 26.55 17.61
C GLU A 138 5.48 27.20 18.84
N VAL A 139 4.16 27.03 19.01
CA VAL A 139 3.42 27.59 20.15
C VAL A 139 3.82 26.96 21.49
N ILE A 140 4.00 25.64 21.53
CA ILE A 140 4.25 24.91 22.79
C ILE A 140 5.73 24.56 23.01
N GLY A 141 6.62 24.87 22.06
CA GLY A 141 8.01 24.42 22.09
C GLY A 141 8.14 22.89 22.02
N GLY A 142 7.26 22.24 21.26
CA GLY A 142 7.22 20.79 21.13
C GLY A 142 8.20 20.26 20.09
N ILE A 143 8.15 18.95 19.83
CA ILE A 143 8.99 18.28 18.83
C ILE A 143 8.11 17.61 17.79
N MET A 144 8.25 18.02 16.53
CA MET A 144 7.61 17.32 15.42
C MET A 144 8.32 15.99 15.18
N VAL A 145 7.58 14.90 15.11
CA VAL A 145 8.08 13.57 14.72
C VAL A 145 7.72 13.33 13.25
N PRO A 146 8.69 13.43 12.32
CA PRO A 146 8.41 13.31 10.90
C PRO A 146 8.02 11.87 10.51
N PRO A 147 7.16 11.69 9.49
CA PRO A 147 6.75 10.36 9.05
C PRO A 147 7.82 9.60 8.25
N PHE A 148 8.83 10.30 7.72
CA PHE A 148 9.89 9.69 6.90
C PHE A 148 11.14 10.54 6.68
N ASP A 149 11.06 11.88 6.67
CA ASP A 149 12.15 12.75 6.23
C ASP A 149 13.00 13.27 7.39
N ASP A 150 13.68 12.37 8.07
CA ASP A 150 14.56 12.69 9.20
C ASP A 150 15.63 11.61 9.36
N ALA A 151 16.86 11.98 9.72
CA ALA A 151 17.98 11.06 9.82
C ALA A 151 17.74 9.93 10.83
N ASP A 152 17.16 10.23 12.00
CA ASP A 152 16.90 9.23 13.03
C ASP A 152 15.71 8.33 12.68
N ILE A 153 14.74 8.86 11.91
CA ILE A 153 13.67 8.05 11.33
C ILE A 153 14.26 7.06 10.33
N ILE A 154 15.10 7.52 9.39
CA ILE A 154 15.74 6.69 8.36
C ILE A 154 16.60 5.60 9.01
N GLU A 155 17.43 5.95 9.99
CA GLU A 155 18.24 5.00 10.78
C GLU A 155 17.37 3.95 11.46
N GLY A 156 16.26 4.35 12.08
CA GLY A 156 15.32 3.40 12.68
C GLY A 156 14.72 2.46 11.63
N GLN A 157 14.36 2.95 10.44
CA GLN A 157 13.87 2.07 9.37
C GLN A 157 14.96 1.14 8.83
N ALA A 158 16.22 1.54 8.86
CA ALA A 158 17.35 0.72 8.41
C ALA A 158 17.55 -0.54 9.25
N THR A 159 17.01 -0.58 10.48
CA THR A 159 17.03 -1.79 11.32
C THR A 159 16.32 -2.99 10.66
N VAL A 160 15.42 -2.75 9.70
CA VAL A 160 14.82 -3.82 8.88
C VAL A 160 15.90 -4.55 8.07
N ALA A 161 16.88 -3.82 7.52
CA ALA A 161 17.98 -4.40 6.75
C ALA A 161 18.93 -5.21 7.63
N ALA A 162 19.23 -4.71 8.84
CA ALA A 162 20.04 -5.43 9.82
C ALA A 162 19.43 -6.80 10.16
N GLU A 163 18.10 -6.86 10.34
CA GLU A 163 17.41 -8.13 10.56
C GLU A 163 17.40 -9.02 9.32
N ILE A 164 17.20 -8.47 8.11
CA ILE A 164 17.28 -9.26 6.87
C ILE A 164 18.62 -10.00 6.77
N VAL A 165 19.73 -9.31 7.04
CA VAL A 165 21.07 -9.93 7.02
C VAL A 165 21.22 -10.99 8.11
N ALA A 166 20.74 -10.72 9.32
CA ALA A 166 20.86 -11.64 10.44
C ALA A 166 20.02 -12.92 10.28
N GLU A 167 18.89 -12.85 9.55
CA GLU A 167 17.96 -13.97 9.39
C GLU A 167 18.15 -14.78 8.10
N LEU A 168 18.86 -14.24 7.10
CA LEU A 168 19.20 -15.00 5.89
C LEU A 168 20.10 -16.20 6.25
N PRO A 169 19.94 -17.35 5.59
CA PRO A 169 20.82 -18.49 5.82
C PRO A 169 22.29 -18.18 5.49
N ASP A 170 23.22 -18.82 6.22
CA ASP A 170 24.65 -18.65 5.99
C ASP A 170 25.03 -18.85 4.51
N GLY A 171 25.72 -17.87 3.93
CA GLY A 171 26.15 -17.90 2.54
C GLY A 171 25.07 -17.51 1.52
N VAL A 172 23.87 -17.15 1.96
CA VAL A 172 22.81 -16.61 1.10
C VAL A 172 22.84 -15.09 1.15
N THR A 173 23.01 -14.46 -0.01
CA THR A 173 22.83 -13.01 -0.19
C THR A 173 21.58 -12.76 -1.03
N PRO A 174 20.85 -11.65 -0.78
CA PRO A 174 19.73 -11.30 -1.62
C PRO A 174 20.24 -10.86 -3.00
N ASP A 175 19.71 -11.49 -4.05
CA ASP A 175 19.95 -11.08 -5.44
C ASP A 175 19.04 -9.92 -5.85
N LEU A 176 17.88 -9.79 -5.17
CA LEU A 176 16.97 -8.67 -5.33
C LEU A 176 16.27 -8.33 -4.00
N ILE A 177 16.11 -7.03 -3.71
CA ILE A 177 15.34 -6.51 -2.59
C ILE A 177 14.28 -5.54 -3.15
N VAL A 178 13.01 -5.90 -2.99
CA VAL A 178 11.88 -5.11 -3.45
C VAL A 178 11.32 -4.26 -2.31
N LEU A 179 11.40 -2.94 -2.49
CA LEU A 179 11.14 -1.93 -1.46
C LEU A 179 9.92 -1.07 -1.83
N PRO A 180 8.85 -1.07 -1.02
CA PRO A 180 7.75 -0.14 -1.23
C PRO A 180 8.20 1.29 -0.90
N VAL A 181 7.83 2.24 -1.75
CA VAL A 181 8.20 3.65 -1.63
C VAL A 181 6.95 4.52 -1.54
N GLY A 182 6.89 5.31 -0.47
CA GLY A 182 6.08 6.51 -0.38
C GLY A 182 6.99 7.71 -0.22
N GLY A 183 7.13 8.22 1.01
CA GLY A 183 8.06 9.33 1.31
C GLY A 183 9.56 8.96 1.28
N GLY A 184 9.90 7.69 1.05
CA GLY A 184 11.27 7.20 0.83
C GLY A 184 12.05 6.73 2.06
N GLY A 185 11.59 6.98 3.29
CA GLY A 185 12.39 6.70 4.51
C GLY A 185 12.79 5.24 4.70
N LEU A 186 11.89 4.29 4.40
CA LEU A 186 12.21 2.85 4.45
C LEU A 186 13.26 2.46 3.41
N ALA A 187 13.06 2.90 2.17
CA ALA A 187 13.96 2.59 1.07
C ALA A 187 15.34 3.22 1.28
N ALA A 188 15.40 4.48 1.72
CA ALA A 188 16.64 5.17 2.08
C ALA A 188 17.37 4.45 3.22
N GLY A 189 16.64 4.01 4.25
CA GLY A 189 17.21 3.25 5.37
C GLY A 189 17.84 1.94 4.93
N ILE A 190 17.08 1.12 4.19
CA ILE A 190 17.53 -0.21 3.76
C ILE A 190 18.68 -0.12 2.75
N THR A 191 18.55 0.70 1.71
CA THR A 191 19.62 0.88 0.70
C THR A 191 20.89 1.43 1.33
N GLY A 192 20.76 2.40 2.24
CA GLY A 192 21.91 2.98 2.94
C GLY A 192 22.58 2.06 3.96
N TYR A 193 21.90 1.01 4.45
CA TYR A 193 22.53 -0.04 5.26
C TYR A 193 23.45 -0.94 4.41
N PHE A 194 23.03 -1.24 3.18
CA PHE A 194 23.76 -2.09 2.24
C PHE A 194 24.73 -1.31 1.32
N GLU A 195 24.92 -0.02 1.58
CA GLU A 195 25.80 0.83 0.77
C GLU A 195 27.24 0.29 0.80
N GLY A 196 27.75 -0.09 -0.38
CA GLY A 196 29.08 -0.70 -0.53
C GLY A 196 29.12 -2.22 -0.35
N ASP A 197 28.09 -2.83 0.24
CA ASP A 197 27.96 -4.28 0.41
C ASP A 197 27.26 -4.94 -0.78
N LEU A 198 26.20 -4.30 -1.30
CA LEU A 198 25.41 -4.80 -2.43
C LEU A 198 25.45 -3.81 -3.62
N PRO A 199 25.46 -4.31 -4.87
CA PRO A 199 25.40 -3.46 -6.03
C PRO A 199 24.01 -2.82 -6.19
N LEU A 200 23.95 -1.66 -6.87
CA LEU A 200 22.71 -0.89 -7.00
C LEU A 200 21.58 -1.66 -7.70
N ASP A 201 21.90 -2.54 -8.64
CA ASP A 201 20.96 -3.38 -9.39
C ASP A 201 20.26 -4.45 -8.52
N THR A 202 20.70 -4.63 -7.27
CA THR A 202 20.02 -5.48 -6.28
C THR A 202 18.71 -4.86 -5.79
N PHE A 203 18.48 -3.56 -5.99
CA PHE A 203 17.29 -2.88 -5.43
C PHE A 203 16.23 -2.63 -6.51
N VAL A 204 14.97 -2.91 -6.17
CA VAL A 204 13.81 -2.50 -6.96
C VAL A 204 12.87 -1.72 -6.05
N PHE A 205 12.41 -0.58 -6.52
CA PHE A 205 11.49 0.28 -5.80
C PHE A 205 10.08 0.14 -6.37
N ALA A 206 9.09 0.06 -5.50
CA ALA A 206 7.69 -0.09 -5.87
C ALA A 206 6.89 1.14 -5.42
N GLU A 207 6.36 1.91 -6.38
CA GLU A 207 5.42 3.01 -6.11
C GLU A 207 4.04 2.66 -6.67
N PRO A 208 2.94 3.12 -6.03
CA PRO A 208 1.64 3.09 -6.69
C PRO A 208 1.65 3.99 -7.94
N ALA A 209 1.03 3.53 -9.02
CA ALA A 209 0.99 4.27 -10.28
C ALA A 209 0.33 5.65 -10.14
N GLY A 210 -0.62 5.80 -9.20
CA GLY A 210 -1.26 7.06 -8.87
C GLY A 210 -0.46 8.01 -7.98
N ALA A 211 0.72 7.63 -7.46
CA ALA A 211 1.61 8.53 -6.72
C ALA A 211 3.12 8.24 -6.94
N PRO A 212 3.64 8.41 -8.18
CA PRO A 212 5.02 8.06 -8.55
C PRO A 212 6.03 9.16 -8.20
N SER A 213 6.16 9.51 -6.92
CA SER A 213 6.95 10.67 -6.47
C SER A 213 8.46 10.50 -6.60
N LEU A 214 8.99 9.32 -6.28
CA LEU A 214 10.39 8.97 -6.45
C LEU A 214 10.72 8.87 -7.93
N LYS A 215 9.93 8.11 -8.72
CA LYS A 215 10.20 7.93 -10.15
C LYS A 215 10.26 9.27 -10.88
N SER A 216 9.27 10.13 -10.66
CA SER A 216 9.22 11.47 -11.26
C SER A 216 10.42 12.34 -10.85
N SER A 217 10.87 12.22 -9.59
CA SER A 217 12.02 12.96 -9.09
C SER A 217 13.35 12.44 -9.69
N LEU A 218 13.50 11.12 -9.84
CA LEU A 218 14.68 10.50 -10.47
C LEU A 218 14.77 10.86 -11.95
N GLU A 219 13.66 10.77 -12.70
CA GLU A 219 13.62 11.13 -14.13
C GLU A 219 13.97 12.59 -14.37
N SER A 220 13.60 13.49 -13.45
CA SER A 220 13.94 14.92 -13.56
C SER A 220 15.32 15.28 -13.00
N GLY A 221 15.96 14.37 -12.26
CA GLY A 221 17.20 14.62 -11.51
C GLY A 221 17.03 15.58 -10.31
N SER A 222 15.80 15.93 -9.92
CA SER A 222 15.50 16.86 -8.82
C SER A 222 14.18 16.49 -8.14
N ILE A 223 13.90 17.03 -6.94
CA ILE A 223 12.65 16.71 -6.23
C ILE A 223 11.45 17.34 -6.94
N VAL A 224 10.46 16.52 -7.26
CA VAL A 224 9.19 16.93 -7.88
C VAL A 224 8.06 16.79 -6.87
N THR A 225 7.14 17.76 -6.87
CA THR A 225 5.84 17.66 -6.20
C THR A 225 4.77 17.33 -7.24
N LEU A 226 4.12 16.19 -7.09
CA LEU A 226 3.02 15.77 -7.95
C LEU A 226 1.81 16.69 -7.73
N PRO A 227 1.11 17.12 -8.81
CA PRO A 227 -0.06 17.99 -8.69
C PRO A 227 -1.28 17.26 -8.13
N LYS A 228 -1.32 15.93 -8.24
CA LYS A 228 -2.40 15.08 -7.76
C LYS A 228 -1.82 13.71 -7.41
N VAL A 229 -2.40 13.08 -6.38
CA VAL A 229 -2.14 11.69 -5.99
C VAL A 229 -3.44 10.91 -5.88
N ASP A 230 -3.41 9.62 -6.23
CA ASP A 230 -4.44 8.67 -5.80
C ASP A 230 -4.16 8.22 -4.37
N ASN A 231 -5.15 8.32 -3.49
CA ASN A 231 -5.02 8.00 -2.06
C ASN A 231 -5.40 6.54 -1.73
N PHE A 232 -5.68 5.69 -2.72
CA PHE A 232 -6.07 4.30 -2.47
C PHE A 232 -5.01 3.53 -1.68
N VAL A 233 -3.73 3.76 -2.03
CA VAL A 233 -2.55 3.21 -1.36
C VAL A 233 -2.03 4.21 -0.32
N ASP A 234 -2.85 4.52 0.68
CA ASP A 234 -2.62 5.59 1.65
C ASP A 234 -1.25 5.56 2.38
N GLY A 235 -0.67 4.38 2.59
CA GLY A 235 0.68 4.23 3.14
C GLY A 235 1.84 4.66 2.22
N ALA A 236 1.57 4.80 0.91
CA ALA A 236 2.56 5.14 -0.13
C ALA A 236 2.11 6.31 -1.04
N ALA A 237 0.90 6.83 -0.87
CA ALA A 237 0.36 7.97 -1.62
C ALA A 237 1.00 9.31 -1.19
N VAL A 238 2.27 9.52 -1.55
CA VAL A 238 3.03 10.72 -1.19
C VAL A 238 3.26 11.57 -2.44
N ALA A 239 2.88 12.85 -2.38
CA ALA A 239 3.00 13.75 -3.53
C ALA A 239 4.44 14.24 -3.76
N ARG A 240 5.27 14.27 -2.72
CA ARG A 240 6.64 14.76 -2.76
C ARG A 240 7.51 13.90 -1.84
N ILE A 241 8.52 13.25 -2.39
CA ILE A 241 9.50 12.49 -1.60
C ILE A 241 10.23 13.40 -0.60
N GLY A 242 10.69 12.83 0.51
CA GLY A 242 11.51 13.55 1.50
C GLY A 242 12.84 14.03 0.92
N ASP A 243 13.36 15.15 1.42
CA ASP A 243 14.62 15.76 0.98
C ASP A 243 15.82 14.86 1.28
N LEU A 244 15.91 14.35 2.52
CA LEU A 244 16.97 13.43 2.93
C LEU A 244 16.83 12.09 2.22
N ASN A 245 15.59 11.64 2.03
CA ASN A 245 15.30 10.38 1.36
C ASN A 245 15.67 10.42 -0.12
N PHE A 246 15.35 11.51 -0.82
CA PHE A 246 15.78 11.69 -2.20
C PHE A 246 17.30 11.86 -2.30
N ALA A 247 17.93 12.58 -1.36
CA ALA A 247 19.39 12.69 -1.33
C ALA A 247 20.07 11.32 -1.24
N ALA A 248 19.48 10.39 -0.47
CA ALA A 248 19.92 9.01 -0.36
C ALA A 248 19.61 8.16 -1.60
N LEU A 249 18.51 8.43 -2.32
CA LEU A 249 18.04 7.59 -3.43
C LEU A 249 18.36 8.12 -4.84
N LYS A 250 18.80 9.37 -5.00
CA LYS A 250 18.99 10.04 -6.30
C LYS A 250 20.04 9.40 -7.23
N HIS A 251 20.86 8.49 -6.71
CA HIS A 251 21.88 7.79 -7.48
C HIS A 251 21.37 6.50 -8.14
N PHE A 252 20.15 6.06 -7.81
CA PHE A 252 19.49 4.94 -8.46
C PHE A 252 18.87 5.36 -9.81
N PRO A 253 19.00 4.54 -10.87
CA PRO A 253 18.24 4.66 -12.10
C PRO A 253 16.72 4.69 -11.88
N ALA A 254 16.00 5.53 -12.64
CA ALA A 254 14.54 5.63 -12.58
C ALA A 254 13.83 4.35 -13.07
N GLU A 255 14.52 3.55 -13.88
CA GLU A 255 14.06 2.26 -14.40
C GLU A 255 13.90 1.21 -13.29
N GLN A 256 14.60 1.37 -12.17
CA GLN A 256 14.44 0.49 -10.99
C GLN A 256 13.19 0.82 -10.18
N VAL A 257 12.47 1.90 -10.50
CA VAL A 257 11.18 2.21 -9.89
C VAL A 257 10.05 1.66 -10.77
N VAL A 258 9.40 0.62 -10.28
CA VAL A 258 8.25 -0.03 -10.93
C VAL A 258 6.97 0.61 -10.40
N LEU A 259 6.10 1.02 -11.32
CA LEU A 259 4.80 1.62 -10.98
C LEU A 259 3.71 0.56 -11.01
N ILE A 260 3.07 0.32 -9.87
CA ILE A 260 2.06 -0.73 -9.73
C ILE A 260 0.67 -0.11 -9.76
N ALA A 261 -0.17 -0.57 -10.70
CA ALA A 261 -1.56 -0.18 -10.75
C ALA A 261 -2.29 -0.60 -9.46
N GLU A 262 -3.12 0.28 -8.92
CA GLU A 262 -3.83 0.08 -7.65
C GLU A 262 -4.68 -1.19 -7.66
N ASN A 263 -5.26 -1.52 -8.80
CA ASN A 263 -6.08 -2.72 -8.93
C ASN A 263 -5.23 -4.02 -9.00
N ALA A 264 -3.98 -3.96 -9.47
CA ALA A 264 -3.05 -5.10 -9.42
C ALA A 264 -2.64 -5.39 -7.97
N ILE A 265 -2.46 -4.34 -7.16
CA ILE A 265 -2.23 -4.46 -5.71
C ILE A 265 -3.41 -5.19 -5.05
N CYS A 266 -4.65 -4.87 -5.46
CA CYS A 266 -5.84 -5.55 -4.94
C CYS A 266 -5.83 -7.06 -5.23
N VAL A 267 -5.41 -7.48 -6.42
CA VAL A 267 -5.25 -8.92 -6.76
C VAL A 267 -4.28 -9.59 -5.79
N THR A 268 -3.12 -8.97 -5.56
CA THR A 268 -2.11 -9.48 -4.63
C THR A 268 -2.65 -9.56 -3.19
N MET A 269 -3.38 -8.54 -2.74
CA MET A 269 -4.00 -8.55 -1.40
C MET A 269 -4.99 -9.71 -1.23
N ILE A 270 -5.83 -9.96 -2.23
CA ILE A 270 -6.81 -11.06 -2.21
C ILE A 270 -6.11 -12.42 -2.28
N GLU A 271 -5.06 -12.56 -3.08
CA GLU A 271 -4.27 -13.79 -3.16
C GLU A 271 -3.60 -14.10 -1.82
N MET A 272 -2.88 -13.14 -1.24
CA MET A 272 -2.19 -13.32 0.05
C MET A 272 -3.17 -13.63 1.18
N LEU A 273 -4.36 -13.03 1.16
CA LEU A 273 -5.42 -13.35 2.12
C LEU A 273 -5.95 -14.78 1.95
N ASN A 274 -6.32 -15.16 0.73
CA ASN A 274 -7.03 -16.42 0.47
C ASN A 274 -6.10 -17.65 0.44
N VAL A 275 -4.87 -17.49 -0.04
CA VAL A 275 -3.91 -18.58 -0.21
C VAL A 275 -3.04 -18.72 1.03
N GLU A 276 -2.50 -17.61 1.54
CA GLU A 276 -1.50 -17.61 2.62
C GLU A 276 -2.10 -17.25 3.99
N GLY A 277 -3.34 -16.76 4.04
CA GLY A 277 -3.95 -16.25 5.29
C GLY A 277 -3.29 -14.96 5.80
N VAL A 278 -2.58 -14.24 4.93
CA VAL A 278 -1.85 -13.02 5.29
C VAL A 278 -2.70 -11.79 4.96
N VAL A 279 -2.98 -10.98 5.98
CA VAL A 279 -3.76 -9.74 5.84
C VAL A 279 -2.82 -8.58 5.55
N LEU A 280 -2.88 -8.05 4.33
CA LEU A 280 -2.07 -6.91 3.90
C LEU A 280 -2.92 -5.66 3.73
N GLU A 281 -2.36 -4.50 4.06
CA GLU A 281 -2.84 -3.23 3.54
C GLU A 281 -2.30 -2.99 2.12
N PRO A 282 -2.84 -2.05 1.32
CA PRO A 282 -2.37 -1.83 -0.04
C PRO A 282 -0.86 -1.57 -0.15
N ALA A 283 -0.29 -0.73 0.73
CA ALA A 283 1.16 -0.47 0.72
C ALA A 283 1.99 -1.72 1.09
N GLY A 284 1.47 -2.57 1.98
CA GLY A 284 2.11 -3.83 2.37
C GLY A 284 2.15 -4.89 1.26
N ALA A 285 1.26 -4.79 0.27
CA ALA A 285 1.22 -5.68 -0.88
C ALA A 285 2.07 -5.19 -2.07
N LEU A 286 2.52 -3.93 -2.08
CA LEU A 286 3.26 -3.33 -3.21
C LEU A 286 4.50 -4.14 -3.63
N SER A 287 5.33 -4.56 -2.66
CA SER A 287 6.57 -5.28 -2.95
C SER A 287 6.33 -6.65 -3.57
N ILE A 288 5.25 -7.34 -3.17
CA ILE A 288 4.85 -8.63 -3.74
C ILE A 288 4.24 -8.42 -5.12
N ALA A 289 3.34 -7.45 -5.27
CA ALA A 289 2.68 -7.13 -6.55
C ALA A 289 3.68 -6.75 -7.65
N THR A 290 4.85 -6.22 -7.27
CA THR A 290 5.94 -5.89 -8.19
C THR A 290 6.52 -7.12 -8.88
N LEU A 291 6.52 -8.29 -8.24
CA LEU A 291 7.09 -9.51 -8.81
C LEU A 291 6.42 -9.91 -10.14
N GLU A 292 5.12 -9.63 -10.29
CA GLU A 292 4.39 -9.93 -11.53
C GLU A 292 4.77 -9.01 -12.71
N GLN A 293 5.35 -7.84 -12.43
CA GLN A 293 5.74 -6.87 -13.46
C GLN A 293 7.22 -6.96 -13.85
N LEU A 294 8.03 -7.67 -13.07
CA LEU A 294 9.44 -7.86 -13.38
C LEU A 294 9.63 -8.90 -14.49
N ASP A 295 10.71 -8.74 -15.25
CA ASP A 295 11.14 -9.75 -16.21
C ASP A 295 11.37 -11.09 -15.47
N PRO A 296 10.74 -12.21 -15.88
CA PRO A 296 10.97 -13.50 -15.26
C PRO A 296 12.44 -13.92 -15.15
N GLU A 297 13.31 -13.48 -16.08
CA GLU A 297 14.75 -13.77 -16.04
C GLU A 297 15.51 -12.98 -14.95
N LEU A 298 14.93 -11.88 -14.45
CA LEU A 298 15.43 -11.18 -13.26
C LEU A 298 15.03 -11.88 -11.96
N ILE A 299 14.07 -12.80 -12.00
CA ILE A 299 13.52 -13.46 -10.81
C ILE A 299 14.00 -14.90 -10.67
N LYS A 300 13.97 -15.65 -11.78
CA LYS A 300 14.16 -17.10 -11.78
C LYS A 300 15.49 -17.53 -11.14
N ASP A 301 15.42 -18.56 -10.32
CA ASP A 301 16.54 -19.18 -9.58
C ASP A 301 17.29 -18.21 -8.64
N ARG A 302 16.68 -17.07 -8.28
CA ARG A 302 17.28 -16.04 -7.41
C ARG A 302 16.68 -15.99 -6.00
N ASN A 303 17.40 -15.36 -5.07
CA ASN A 303 16.93 -15.02 -3.73
C ASN A 303 16.37 -13.59 -3.71
N ILE A 304 15.07 -13.47 -3.53
CA ILE A 304 14.36 -12.18 -3.56
C ILE A 304 13.76 -11.90 -2.21
N VAL A 305 14.02 -10.70 -1.67
CA VAL A 305 13.40 -10.22 -0.44
C VAL A 305 12.32 -9.19 -0.79
N CYS A 306 11.07 -9.48 -0.46
CA CYS A 306 9.97 -8.52 -0.50
C CYS A 306 9.71 -7.98 0.91
N VAL A 307 9.78 -6.67 1.09
CA VAL A 307 9.44 -6.05 2.38
C VAL A 307 7.92 -5.86 2.46
N VAL A 308 7.28 -6.59 3.36
CA VAL A 308 5.84 -6.52 3.63
C VAL A 308 5.60 -5.40 4.64
N SER A 309 5.45 -4.18 4.15
CA SER A 309 5.58 -2.97 4.99
C SER A 309 4.49 -2.79 6.06
N GLY A 310 3.31 -3.41 5.91
CA GLY A 310 2.23 -3.26 6.87
C GLY A 310 0.98 -4.08 6.57
N GLY A 311 0.14 -4.22 7.59
CA GLY A 311 -1.08 -5.03 7.59
C GLY A 311 -2.28 -4.31 8.21
N ASN A 312 -2.26 -2.98 8.27
CA ASN A 312 -3.34 -2.17 8.83
C ASN A 312 -4.51 -1.99 7.86
N PHE A 313 -5.05 -3.10 7.37
CA PHE A 313 -6.20 -3.11 6.48
C PHE A 313 -7.52 -2.92 7.23
N ASP A 314 -8.42 -2.15 6.64
CA ASP A 314 -9.80 -2.01 7.07
C ASP A 314 -10.68 -3.01 6.30
N PHE A 315 -11.25 -3.97 7.02
CA PHE A 315 -12.08 -5.02 6.43
C PHE A 315 -13.37 -4.48 5.80
N GLU A 316 -13.84 -3.28 6.17
CA GLU A 316 -14.97 -2.63 5.49
C GLU A 316 -14.64 -2.29 4.02
N ARG A 317 -13.35 -2.17 3.67
CA ARG A 317 -12.87 -1.97 2.30
C ARG A 317 -12.73 -3.28 1.51
N LEU A 318 -12.87 -4.45 2.13
CA LEU A 318 -12.65 -5.73 1.45
C LEU A 318 -13.57 -5.93 0.22
N PRO A 319 -14.86 -5.54 0.24
CA PRO A 319 -15.70 -5.63 -0.95
C PRO A 319 -15.17 -4.78 -2.13
N ASP A 320 -14.72 -3.55 -1.88
CA ASP A 320 -14.11 -2.66 -2.90
C ASP A 320 -12.80 -3.26 -3.44
N VAL A 321 -11.93 -3.77 -2.57
CA VAL A 321 -10.69 -4.46 -2.97
C VAL A 321 -11.00 -5.68 -3.85
N LYS A 322 -11.98 -6.51 -3.45
CA LYS A 322 -12.41 -7.67 -4.24
C LYS A 322 -12.95 -7.24 -5.60
N GLU A 323 -13.76 -6.19 -5.63
CA GLU A 323 -14.35 -5.65 -6.87
C GLU A 323 -13.26 -5.20 -7.85
N ARG A 324 -12.31 -4.38 -7.36
CA ARG A 324 -11.15 -3.92 -8.14
C ARG A 324 -10.27 -5.06 -8.64
N ALA A 325 -10.00 -6.05 -7.78
CA ALA A 325 -9.22 -7.23 -8.14
C ALA A 325 -9.87 -8.04 -9.25
N MET A 326 -11.17 -8.30 -9.15
CA MET A 326 -11.92 -9.09 -10.14
C MET A 326 -12.02 -8.37 -11.48
N ARG A 327 -12.24 -7.05 -11.48
CA ARG A 327 -12.21 -6.22 -12.70
C ARG A 327 -10.84 -6.27 -13.37
N HIS A 328 -9.77 -6.06 -12.60
CA HIS A 328 -8.41 -6.07 -13.13
C HIS A 328 -7.96 -7.43 -13.67
N ALA A 329 -8.35 -8.52 -13.00
CA ALA A 329 -8.11 -9.87 -13.48
C ALA A 329 -8.96 -10.24 -14.71
N GLY A 330 -9.88 -9.36 -15.16
CA GLY A 330 -10.79 -9.64 -16.26
C GLY A 330 -11.85 -10.69 -15.93
N LEU A 331 -12.06 -10.99 -14.64
CA LEU A 331 -13.01 -11.99 -14.15
C LEU A 331 -14.38 -11.40 -13.85
N LYS A 332 -14.53 -10.08 -13.90
CA LYS A 332 -15.80 -9.40 -13.70
C LYS A 332 -15.96 -8.23 -14.65
N LYS A 333 -17.13 -8.17 -15.29
CA LYS A 333 -17.50 -7.09 -16.21
C LYS A 333 -18.89 -6.56 -15.95
N TYR A 334 -19.09 -5.29 -16.26
CA TYR A 334 -20.38 -4.62 -16.20
C TYR A 334 -20.82 -4.20 -17.60
N PHE A 335 -22.06 -4.55 -17.94
CA PHE A 335 -22.67 -4.21 -19.21
C PHE A 335 -23.96 -3.43 -19.00
N ILE A 336 -24.19 -2.43 -19.85
CA ILE A 336 -25.51 -1.86 -20.06
C ILE A 336 -26.13 -2.52 -21.29
N LEU A 337 -27.16 -3.34 -21.08
CA LEU A 337 -27.88 -4.05 -22.13
C LEU A 337 -29.15 -3.29 -22.53
N ARG A 338 -29.48 -3.35 -23.82
CA ARG A 338 -30.75 -2.88 -24.39
C ARG A 338 -31.59 -4.07 -24.81
N LEU A 339 -32.52 -4.48 -23.96
CA LEU A 339 -33.45 -5.58 -24.25
C LEU A 339 -34.79 -5.05 -24.77
N ALA A 340 -35.38 -5.76 -25.73
CA ALA A 340 -36.74 -5.48 -26.21
C ALA A 340 -37.74 -5.68 -25.07
N GLN A 341 -38.71 -4.77 -24.93
CA GLN A 341 -39.78 -4.89 -23.93
C GLN A 341 -40.87 -5.89 -24.39
N ARG A 342 -40.50 -7.16 -24.54
CA ARG A 342 -41.42 -8.26 -24.88
C ARG A 342 -41.34 -9.41 -23.86
N PRO A 343 -42.44 -10.16 -23.65
CA PRO A 343 -42.40 -11.38 -22.85
C PRO A 343 -41.27 -12.31 -23.32
N GLY A 344 -40.53 -12.88 -22.37
CA GLY A 344 -39.45 -13.83 -22.62
C GLY A 344 -38.07 -13.23 -22.91
N ALA A 345 -37.94 -11.93 -23.18
CA ALA A 345 -36.65 -11.32 -23.56
C ALA A 345 -35.53 -11.53 -22.53
N LEU A 346 -35.84 -11.45 -21.23
CA LEU A 346 -34.87 -11.74 -20.18
C LEU A 346 -34.46 -13.21 -20.16
N ARG A 347 -35.41 -14.13 -20.36
CA ARG A 347 -35.12 -15.57 -20.43
C ARG A 347 -34.22 -15.87 -21.64
N ASP A 348 -34.49 -15.25 -22.78
CA ASP A 348 -33.67 -15.39 -23.99
C ASP A 348 -32.23 -14.91 -23.71
N PHE A 349 -32.05 -13.80 -22.98
CA PHE A 349 -30.75 -13.33 -22.52
C PHE A 349 -30.04 -14.31 -21.58
N LEU A 350 -30.74 -14.85 -20.57
CA LEU A 350 -30.14 -15.80 -19.61
C LEU A 350 -29.62 -17.06 -20.30
N ASN A 351 -30.24 -17.49 -21.41
CA ASN A 351 -29.77 -18.62 -22.21
C ASN A 351 -28.47 -18.33 -22.99
N LEU A 352 -28.02 -17.08 -23.04
CA LEU A 352 -26.74 -16.70 -23.64
C LEU A 352 -25.57 -16.79 -22.66
N LEU A 353 -25.83 -16.92 -21.35
CA LEU A 353 -24.78 -17.08 -20.36
C LEU A 353 -24.12 -18.45 -20.49
N GLY A 354 -22.80 -18.48 -20.34
CA GLY A 354 -22.03 -19.72 -20.27
C GLY A 354 -22.21 -20.44 -18.93
N PRO A 355 -21.76 -21.70 -18.81
CA PRO A 355 -21.87 -22.48 -17.58
C PRO A 355 -21.05 -21.92 -16.41
N ASP A 356 -20.05 -21.08 -16.69
CA ASP A 356 -19.19 -20.43 -15.71
C ASP A 356 -19.52 -18.94 -15.50
N ASP A 357 -20.54 -18.41 -16.18
CA ASP A 357 -20.95 -17.01 -16.06
C ASP A 357 -22.00 -16.86 -14.94
N ASP A 358 -21.66 -16.13 -13.88
CA ASP A 358 -22.55 -15.82 -12.76
C ASP A 358 -23.01 -14.37 -12.79
N ILE A 359 -24.27 -14.13 -12.46
CA ILE A 359 -24.85 -12.77 -12.43
C ILE A 359 -24.62 -12.18 -11.04
N ALA A 360 -23.56 -11.39 -10.90
CA ALA A 360 -23.21 -10.70 -9.66
C ALA A 360 -24.08 -9.46 -9.39
N ARG A 361 -24.62 -8.82 -10.44
CA ARG A 361 -25.53 -7.66 -10.31
C ARG A 361 -26.55 -7.66 -11.42
N PHE A 362 -27.79 -7.30 -11.11
CA PHE A 362 -28.85 -7.13 -12.11
C PHE A 362 -29.80 -6.01 -11.69
N GLU A 363 -29.86 -4.95 -12.49
CA GLU A 363 -30.78 -3.84 -12.29
C GLU A 363 -31.54 -3.54 -13.58
N TYR A 364 -32.87 -3.52 -13.50
CA TYR A 364 -33.73 -3.23 -14.63
C TYR A 364 -34.42 -1.87 -14.46
N LEU A 365 -34.13 -0.95 -15.38
CA LEU A 365 -34.76 0.36 -15.40
C LEU A 365 -35.85 0.41 -16.48
N LYS A 366 -37.11 0.28 -16.04
CA LYS A 366 -38.27 0.42 -16.91
C LYS A 366 -38.54 1.89 -17.24
N LYS A 367 -38.25 2.33 -18.46
CA LYS A 367 -38.68 3.64 -18.96
C LYS A 367 -40.01 3.50 -19.70
N SER A 368 -41.01 4.26 -19.27
CA SER A 368 -42.43 4.18 -19.64
C SER A 368 -42.75 4.54 -21.10
N ALA A 369 -41.78 5.02 -21.90
CA ALA A 369 -42.00 5.53 -23.25
C ALA A 369 -41.02 4.96 -24.32
N ARG A 370 -40.40 3.80 -24.09
CA ARG A 370 -39.44 3.20 -25.05
C ARG A 370 -39.76 1.73 -25.32
N ASN A 371 -39.56 1.30 -26.57
CA ASN A 371 -39.67 -0.12 -26.99
C ASN A 371 -38.57 -1.01 -26.37
N PHE A 372 -37.58 -0.42 -25.71
CA PHE A 372 -36.44 -1.08 -25.09
C PHE A 372 -36.33 -0.70 -23.61
N GLY A 373 -35.95 -1.66 -22.77
CA GLY A 373 -35.52 -1.43 -21.39
C GLY A 373 -34.00 -1.42 -21.30
N SER A 374 -33.46 -0.66 -20.35
CA SER A 374 -32.02 -0.68 -20.05
C SER A 374 -31.79 -1.56 -18.84
N ILE A 375 -30.86 -2.50 -18.96
CA ILE A 375 -30.42 -3.37 -17.87
C ILE A 375 -28.96 -3.07 -17.58
N LEU A 376 -28.64 -2.78 -16.33
CA LEU A 376 -27.27 -2.87 -15.83
C LEU A 376 -27.07 -4.30 -15.33
N ILE A 377 -26.08 -4.99 -15.87
CA ILE A 377 -25.71 -6.33 -15.41
C ILE A 377 -24.22 -6.38 -15.09
N GLY A 378 -23.89 -6.97 -13.94
CA GLY A 378 -22.52 -7.36 -13.57
C GLY A 378 -22.42 -8.87 -13.70
N ILE A 379 -21.44 -9.35 -14.46
CA ILE A 379 -21.20 -10.78 -14.70
C ILE A 379 -19.81 -11.12 -14.18
N GLU A 380 -19.72 -12.18 -13.40
CA GLU A 380 -18.48 -12.81 -12.95
C GLU A 380 -18.25 -14.09 -13.74
N THR A 381 -16.99 -14.41 -14.06
CA THR A 381 -16.62 -15.65 -14.74
C THR A 381 -15.34 -16.23 -14.15
N ARG A 382 -15.03 -17.48 -14.48
CA ARG A 382 -13.81 -18.17 -14.01
C ARG A 382 -12.59 -17.98 -14.92
N ASP A 383 -12.82 -17.63 -16.17
CA ASP A 383 -11.77 -17.42 -17.18
C ASP A 383 -12.09 -16.13 -17.95
N PRO A 384 -11.19 -15.13 -17.98
CA PRO A 384 -11.40 -13.88 -18.73
C PRO A 384 -11.72 -14.11 -20.21
N ALA A 385 -11.24 -15.20 -20.81
CA ALA A 385 -11.52 -15.55 -22.20
C ALA A 385 -13.01 -15.80 -22.48
N ASN A 386 -13.80 -16.16 -21.46
CA ASN A 386 -15.24 -16.40 -21.59
C ASN A 386 -16.01 -15.15 -22.03
N PHE A 387 -15.54 -13.96 -21.66
CA PHE A 387 -16.21 -12.72 -22.03
C PHE A 387 -16.22 -12.47 -23.54
N ALA A 388 -15.16 -12.87 -24.26
CA ALA A 388 -15.13 -12.74 -25.72
C ALA A 388 -16.24 -13.58 -26.38
N GLY A 389 -16.43 -14.81 -25.90
CA GLY A 389 -17.53 -15.66 -26.36
C GLY A 389 -18.91 -15.12 -25.96
N LEU A 390 -19.03 -14.54 -24.77
CA LEU A 390 -20.28 -13.94 -24.31
C LEU A 390 -20.69 -12.72 -25.15
N THR A 391 -19.75 -11.80 -25.43
CA THR A 391 -20.01 -10.63 -26.26
C THR A 391 -20.36 -11.03 -27.69
N GLN A 392 -19.71 -12.06 -28.25
CA GLN A 392 -20.09 -12.59 -29.56
C GLN A 392 -21.54 -13.11 -29.58
N ARG A 393 -21.97 -13.84 -28.54
CA ARG A 393 -23.36 -14.29 -28.42
C ARG A 393 -24.35 -13.13 -28.28
N PHE A 394 -23.96 -12.02 -27.65
CA PHE A 394 -24.79 -10.80 -27.63
C PHE A 394 -24.97 -10.22 -29.03
N GLU A 395 -23.90 -10.12 -29.82
CA GLU A 395 -23.93 -9.63 -31.20
C GLU A 395 -24.79 -10.51 -32.11
N GLU A 396 -24.59 -11.83 -32.06
CA GLU A 396 -25.37 -12.81 -32.84
C GLU A 396 -26.87 -12.78 -32.49
N ALA A 397 -27.20 -12.52 -31.23
CA ALA A 397 -28.57 -12.36 -30.76
C ALA A 397 -29.16 -10.96 -31.05
N GLY A 398 -28.38 -10.03 -31.61
CA GLY A 398 -28.80 -8.66 -31.89
C GLY A 398 -29.05 -7.82 -30.62
N ILE A 399 -28.43 -8.16 -29.50
CA ILE A 399 -28.52 -7.41 -28.25
C ILE A 399 -27.55 -6.23 -28.31
N GLY A 400 -28.09 -5.01 -28.21
CA GLY A 400 -27.25 -3.84 -28.02
C GLY A 400 -26.67 -3.82 -26.62
N PHE A 401 -25.34 -3.78 -26.49
CA PHE A 401 -24.66 -3.69 -25.21
C PHE A 401 -23.57 -2.62 -25.23
N GLU A 402 -23.19 -2.16 -24.03
CA GLU A 402 -22.04 -1.29 -23.80
C GLU A 402 -21.29 -1.87 -22.59
N ASP A 403 -20.02 -2.22 -22.78
CA ASP A 403 -19.12 -2.61 -21.69
C ASP A 403 -18.66 -1.34 -20.96
N ILE A 404 -19.08 -1.20 -19.71
CA ILE A 404 -18.81 -0.03 -18.87
C ILE A 404 -17.77 -0.35 -17.77
N THR A 405 -17.12 -1.51 -17.85
CA THR A 405 -16.23 -2.01 -16.80
C THR A 405 -15.08 -1.04 -16.50
N GLU A 406 -14.54 -0.36 -17.52
CA GLU A 406 -13.45 0.62 -17.38
C GLU A 406 -13.94 2.07 -17.36
N ASN A 407 -15.26 2.30 -17.24
CA ASN A 407 -15.81 3.66 -17.14
C ASN A 407 -15.94 4.08 -15.67
N ASP A 408 -14.90 4.71 -15.14
CA ASP A 408 -14.84 5.10 -13.71
C ASP A 408 -15.97 6.03 -13.27
N ILE A 409 -16.45 6.92 -14.16
CA ILE A 409 -17.54 7.85 -13.81
C ILE A 409 -18.84 7.06 -13.59
N LEU A 410 -19.15 6.15 -14.52
CA LEU A 410 -20.34 5.31 -14.39
C LEU A 410 -20.16 4.34 -13.23
N ALA A 411 -19.00 3.71 -13.10
CA ALA A 411 -18.70 2.80 -11.99
C ALA A 411 -18.95 3.48 -10.64
N ASN A 412 -18.37 4.66 -10.39
CA ASN A 412 -18.59 5.37 -9.11
C ASN A 412 -20.05 5.79 -8.86
N LEU A 413 -20.89 5.87 -9.89
CA LEU A 413 -22.30 6.26 -9.76
C LEU A 413 -23.23 5.06 -9.55
N ILE A 414 -22.95 3.93 -10.19
CA ILE A 414 -23.88 2.80 -10.30
C ILE A 414 -23.29 1.45 -9.91
N ILE A 415 -21.99 1.35 -9.65
CA ILE A 415 -21.30 0.15 -9.20
C ILE A 415 -20.94 0.35 -7.73
#